data_AF-A0A960N111-F1
#
_entry.id   AF-A0A960N111-F1
#
_cell.length_a   1.000
_cell.length_b   1.000
_cell.length_c   1.000
_cell.angle_alpha   90.00
_cell.angle_beta   90.00
_cell.angle_gamma   90.00
#
_symmetry.space_group_name_H-M   'P 1'
#
loop_
_entity.id
_entity.type
_entity.pdbx_description
1 polymer ?
#
loop_
_entity_poly.entity_id
_entity_poly.type
_entity_poly.pdbx_seq_one_letter_code
_entity_poly.pdbx_strand_id
1 'polypeptide(L)' 'MLVSKDEPLQTSMPNVGFLVLRYLERQPDKRATLGCIAKELRKYDVTHYRPLIFGLVFLHSVDAISFEAPYFYLTP' A
#
# COMPACT_ATOMS: atom_id res chain seq x y z
N MET A 1 2.96 5.34 16.89
CA MET A 1 3.46 3.97 17.20
C MET A 1 3.27 3.13 15.94
N LEU A 2 4.29 2.38 15.50
CA LEU A 2 4.23 1.61 14.24
C LEU A 2 3.28 0.40 14.33
N VAL A 3 3.08 -0.17 15.52
CA VAL A 3 2.17 -1.28 15.77
C VAL A 3 1.51 -1.05 17.14
N SER A 4 0.19 -1.22 17.24
CA SER A 4 -0.55 -1.22 18.50
C SER A 4 -1.33 -2.52 18.67
N LYS A 5 -1.46 -3.02 19.90
CA LYS A 5 -2.31 -4.18 20.20
C LYS A 5 -3.79 -3.91 19.92
N ASP A 6 -4.19 -2.64 19.97
CA ASP A 6 -5.56 -2.20 19.79
C ASP A 6 -5.85 -1.78 18.33
N GLU A 7 -4.91 -2.01 17.41
CA GLU A 7 -5.12 -1.68 16.00
C GLU A 7 -6.09 -2.68 15.34
N PRO A 8 -7.11 -2.22 14.58
CA PRO A 8 -7.96 -3.11 13.82
C PRO A 8 -7.12 -3.97 12.86
N LEU A 9 -7.28 -5.29 12.93
CA LEU A 9 -6.53 -6.24 12.09
C LEU A 9 -6.66 -5.92 10.59
N GLN A 10 -7.82 -5.41 10.18
CA GLN A 10 -8.11 -5.00 8.80
C GLN A 10 -7.17 -3.88 8.30
N THR A 11 -6.78 -2.97 9.18
CA THR A 11 -5.90 -1.83 8.83
C THR A 11 -4.45 -2.05 9.22
N SER A 12 -4.13 -3.20 9.83
CA SER A 12 -2.77 -3.56 10.23
C SER A 12 -1.83 -3.64 9.02
N MET A 13 -0.56 -3.27 9.22
CA MET A 13 0.46 -3.31 8.16
C MET A 13 0.58 -4.68 7.47
N PRO A 14 0.59 -5.83 8.18
CA PRO A 14 0.66 -7.13 7.51
C PRO A 14 -0.54 -7.40 6.60
N ASN A 15 -1.76 -7.04 7.05
CA ASN A 15 -2.96 -7.24 6.24
C ASN A 15 -2.98 -6.31 5.02
N VAL A 16 -2.68 -5.02 5.20
CA VAL A 16 -2.58 -4.08 4.08
C VAL A 16 -1.49 -4.51 3.10
N GLY A 17 -0.33 -4.93 3.61
CA GLY A 17 0.75 -5.47 2.79
C GLY A 17 0.33 -6.70 1.98
N PHE A 18 -0.38 -7.65 2.59
CA PHE A 18 -0.95 -8.79 1.90
C PHE A 18 -1.90 -8.38 0.77
N LEU A 19 -2.81 -7.43 1.03
CA LEU A 19 -3.75 -6.93 0.02
C LEU A 19 -3.03 -6.28 -1.17
N VAL A 20 -1.97 -5.52 -0.91
CA VAL A 20 -1.13 -4.90 -1.94
C VAL A 20 -0.43 -5.96 -2.79
N LEU A 21 0.25 -6.92 -2.17
CA LEU A 21 0.94 -8.00 -2.90
C LEU A 21 -0.03 -8.83 -3.73
N ARG A 22 -1.19 -9.18 -3.15
CA ARG A 22 -2.25 -9.91 -3.86
C ARG A 22 -2.78 -9.15 -5.07
N TYR A 23 -2.86 -7.81 -4.98
CA TYR A 23 -3.27 -6.97 -6.10
C TYR A 23 -2.19 -6.92 -7.20
N LEU A 24 -0.92 -6.78 -6.82
CA LEU A 24 0.22 -6.76 -7.75
C LEU A 24 0.38 -8.09 -8.50
N GLU A 25 0.23 -9.23 -7.83
CA GLU A 25 0.28 -10.57 -8.46
C GLU A 25 -0.82 -10.79 -9.52
N ARG A 26 -1.87 -9.96 -9.52
CA ARG A 26 -2.94 -10.01 -10.54
C ARG A 26 -2.66 -9.09 -11.73
N GLN A 27 -1.67 -8.21 -11.65
CA GLN A 27 -1.32 -7.31 -12.75
C GLN A 27 -0.37 -8.01 -13.73
N PRO A 28 -0.56 -7.86 -15.07
CA PRO A 28 0.26 -8.55 -16.07
C PRO A 28 1.77 -8.29 -15.93
N ASP A 29 2.15 -7.11 -15.43
CA ASP A 29 3.52 -6.65 -15.30
C ASP A 29 3.95 -6.47 -13.83
N LYS A 30 3.13 -6.95 -12.87
CA LYS A 30 3.34 -6.80 -11.43
C LYS A 30 3.56 -5.36 -10.96
N ARG A 31 3.01 -4.37 -11.68
CA ARG A 31 3.12 -2.94 -11.34
C ARG A 31 1.76 -2.33 -11.06
N ALA A 32 1.75 -1.32 -10.21
CA ALA A 32 0.58 -0.49 -9.96
C ALA A 32 1.00 0.91 -9.55
N THR A 33 0.20 1.91 -9.93
CA THR A 33 0.36 3.25 -9.38
C THR A 33 -0.17 3.30 -7.95
N LEU A 34 0.29 4.28 -7.15
CA LEU A 34 -0.25 4.54 -5.82
C LEU A 34 -1.77 4.70 -5.83
N GLY A 35 -2.31 5.35 -6.87
CA GLY A 35 -3.74 5.54 -7.05
C GLY A 35 -4.50 4.23 -7.29
N CYS A 36 -3.94 3.30 -8.06
CA CYS A 36 -4.51 1.96 -8.26
C CYS A 36 -4.55 1.17 -6.95
N ILE A 37 -3.44 1.19 -6.19
CA ILE A 37 -3.37 0.55 -4.87
C ILE A 37 -4.40 1.16 -3.92
N ALA A 38 -4.48 2.49 -3.84
CA ALA A 38 -5.46 3.18 -3.01
C ALA A 38 -6.91 2.83 -3.38
N LYS A 39 -7.21 2.74 -4.68
CA LYS A 39 -8.53 2.33 -5.17
C LYS A 39 -8.87 0.89 -4.80
N GLU A 40 -7.89 -0.03 -4.89
CA GLU A 40 -8.10 -1.43 -4.51
C GLU A 40 -8.33 -1.57 -3.01
N LEU A 41 -7.50 -0.92 -2.19
CA LEU A 41 -7.59 -0.98 -0.72
C LEU A 41 -8.93 -0.44 -0.17
N ARG A 42 -9.54 0.54 -0.83
CA ARG A 42 -10.90 1.01 -0.49
C ARG A 42 -11.98 -0.07 -0.57
N LYS A 43 -11.79 -1.12 -1.39
CA LYS A 43 -12.74 -2.26 -1.46
C LYS A 43 -12.75 -3.11 -0.19
N TYR A 44 -11.75 -2.93 0.68
CA TYR A 44 -11.57 -3.65 1.94
C TYR A 44 -11.64 -2.69 3.15
N ASP A 45 -12.35 -1.56 3.00
CA ASP A 45 -12.52 -0.51 4.02
C ASP A 45 -11.22 0.17 4.50
N VAL A 46 -10.11 -0.05 3.80
CA VAL A 46 -8.85 0.68 4.02
C VAL A 46 -8.92 2.02 3.29
N THR A 47 -9.61 2.98 3.92
CA THR A 47 -9.94 4.29 3.35
C THR A 47 -9.00 5.41 3.79
N HIS A 48 -8.32 5.23 4.92
CA HIS A 48 -7.43 6.22 5.51
C HIS A 48 -6.02 6.14 4.90
N TYR A 49 -5.32 7.26 4.87
CA TYR A 49 -3.98 7.32 4.30
C TYR A 49 -2.93 6.56 5.13
N ARG A 50 -3.05 6.56 6.47
CA ARG A 50 -2.01 5.99 7.35
C ARG A 50 -1.81 4.48 7.13
N PRO A 51 -2.87 3.65 7.13
CA PRO A 51 -2.71 2.21 6.88
C PRO A 51 -2.08 1.91 5.51
N LEU A 52 -2.49 2.67 4.48
CA LEU A 52 -1.94 2.53 3.13
C LEU A 52 -0.44 2.84 3.11
N ILE A 53 -0.02 3.98 3.66
CA ILE A 53 1.39 4.38 3.67
C ILE A 53 2.22 3.42 4.52
N PHE A 54 1.73 3.02 5.69
CA PHE A 54 2.46 2.09 6.55
C PHE A 54 2.55 0.68 5.96
N GLY A 55 1.51 0.19 5.27
CA GLY A 55 1.59 -1.07 4.53
C GLY A 55 2.63 -1.02 3.41
N LEU A 56 2.70 0.09 2.66
CA LEU A 56 3.72 0.27 1.62
C LEU A 56 5.13 0.39 2.19
N VAL A 57 5.32 1.16 3.26
CA VAL A 57 6.60 1.29 3.95
C VAL A 57 7.05 -0.04 4.54
N PHE A 58 6.13 -0.81 5.13
CA PHE A 58 6.40 -2.16 5.63
C PHE A 58 6.90 -3.07 4.51
N LEU A 59 6.18 -3.15 3.38
CA LEU A 59 6.60 -3.97 2.24
C LEU A 59 7.94 -3.52 1.67
N HIS A 60 8.18 -2.21 1.58
CA HIS A 60 9.45 -1.67 1.10
C HIS A 60 10.60 -2.00 2.06
N SER A 61 10.37 -1.96 3.38
CA SER A 61 11.39 -2.24 4.41
C SER A 61 11.89 -3.69 4.43
N VAL A 62 11.15 -4.60 3.81
CA VAL A 62 11.49 -6.02 3.68
C VAL A 62 11.82 -6.42 2.24
N ASP A 63 12.09 -5.42 1.38
CA ASP A 63 12.41 -5.59 -0.04
C ASP A 63 11.35 -6.37 -0.85
N ALA A 64 10.09 -6.39 -0.38
CA ALA A 64 8.99 -7.05 -1.07
C ALA A 64 8.43 -6.22 -2.25
N ILE A 65 8.64 -4.90 -2.23
CA ILE A 65 8.28 -3.99 -3.32
C ILE A 65 9.37 -2.94 -3.53
N SER A 66 9.56 -2.52 -4.78
CA SER A 66 10.29 -1.31 -5.14
C SER A 66 9.32 -0.17 -5.48
N PHE A 67 9.68 1.06 -5.10
CA PHE A 67 8.90 2.25 -5.42
C PHE A 67 9.73 3.14 -6.35
N GLU A 68 9.56 2.95 -7.66
CA GLU A 68 10.41 3.61 -8.67
C GLU A 68 9.83 4.93 -9.22
N ALA A 69 8.55 5.24 -8.96
CA ALA A 69 7.94 6.49 -9.41
C ALA A 69 6.93 7.03 -8.39
N PRO A 70 7.00 8.33 -8.07
CA PRO A 70 6.13 9.26 -8.79
C PRO A 70 6.83 10.56 -9.17
N TYR A 71 6.73 10.95 -10.43
CA TYR A 71 7.14 12.30 -10.84
C TYR A 71 5.97 13.26 -10.68
N PHE A 72 6.19 14.28 -9.85
CA PHE A 72 5.35 15.47 -9.76
C PHE A 72 6.05 16.59 -10.52
N TYR A 73 5.33 17.29 -11.39
CA TYR A 73 5.88 18.41 -12.15
C TYR A 73 5.16 19.70 -11.76
N LEU A 74 5.95 20.75 -11.47
CA LEU A 74 5.48 22.13 -11.34
C LEU A 74 5.23 22.72 -12.73
N THR A 75 4.14 23.45 -12.88
CA THR A 75 3.87 24.26 -14.06
C THR A 75 4.54 25.64 -13.88
N PRO A 76 5.22 26.20 -14.89
CA PRO A 76 5.61 27.60 -14.89
C PRO A 76 4.39 28.54 -14.94
#